data_AF-A0AAV8YFL0-F1
#
_entry.id   AF-A0AAV8YFL0-F1
#
_cell.length_a   1.000
_cell.length_b   1.000
_cell.length_c   1.000
_cell.angle_alpha   90.00
_cell.angle_beta   90.00
_cell.angle_gamma   90.00
#
_symmetry.space_group_name_H-M   'P 1'
#
loop_
_entity.id
_entity.type
_entity.pdbx_description
1 polymer ?
#
loop_
_entity_poly.entity_id
_entity_poly.type
_entity_poly.pdbx_seq_one_letter_code
_entity_poly.pdbx_strand_id
1 'polypeptide(L)'
;MNRSRCAKIVPKLLTPEQKESRMNICADILNNIDTDPGLLHTVLNQLTEANFQHCFQQWKSRMEWCRDRQGEYIEGEKVVTVIGNE
;
A
#
# COMPACT_ATOMS: atom_id res chain seq x y z
N MET A 1 22.54 6.20 14.50
CA MET A 1 21.43 5.21 14.40
C MET A 1 20.13 5.98 14.18
N ASN A 2 19.72 6.19 12.92
CA ASN A 2 18.65 7.12 12.56
C ASN A 2 17.31 6.40 12.35
N ARG A 3 16.33 6.76 13.19
CA ARG A 3 14.95 6.22 13.31
C ARG A 3 14.02 6.47 12.09
N SER A 4 14.51 6.56 10.86
CA SER A 4 13.68 7.04 9.74
C SER A 4 13.89 6.37 8.38
N ARG A 5 14.56 5.21 8.31
CA ARG A 5 14.72 4.50 7.03
C ARG A 5 13.56 3.56 6.67
N CYS A 6 12.80 3.04 7.64
CA CYS A 6 11.63 2.20 7.35
C CYS A 6 10.33 2.98 7.10
N ALA A 7 10.28 4.28 7.43
CA ALA A 7 9.09 5.11 7.22
C ALA A 7 8.90 5.54 5.76
N LYS A 8 9.89 5.33 4.89
CA LYS A 8 9.86 5.71 3.46
C LYS A 8 9.27 4.63 2.54
N ILE A 9 8.73 3.55 3.11
CA ILE A 9 8.28 2.35 2.36
C ILE A 9 6.75 2.33 2.14
N VAL A 10 6.05 3.47 2.15
CA VAL A 10 4.61 3.57 1.77
C VAL A 10 4.33 5.05 1.44
N PRO A 11 3.61 5.47 0.38
CA PRO A 11 2.75 4.74 -0.57
C PRO A 11 3.21 4.82 -2.04
N LYS A 12 2.59 4.00 -2.92
CA LYS A 12 2.55 4.27 -4.37
C LYS A 12 2.09 5.73 -4.54
N LEU A 13 2.80 6.56 -5.28
CA LEU A 13 2.34 7.88 -5.62
C LEU A 13 1.10 7.68 -6.47
N LEU A 14 -0.02 7.95 -5.81
CA LEU A 14 -1.33 7.65 -6.32
C LEU A 14 -1.70 8.69 -7.35
N THR A 15 -2.30 8.24 -8.44
CA THR A 15 -2.95 9.16 -9.36
C THR A 15 -4.07 9.91 -8.62
N PRO A 16 -4.48 11.10 -9.10
CA PRO A 16 -5.60 11.82 -8.52
C PRO A 16 -6.85 10.95 -8.33
N GLU A 17 -7.16 10.09 -9.31
CA GLU A 17 -8.30 9.18 -9.29
C GLU A 17 -8.14 8.10 -8.21
N GLN A 18 -6.94 7.57 -8.03
CA GLN A 18 -6.66 6.62 -6.95
C GLN A 18 -6.75 7.26 -5.56
N LYS A 19 -6.40 8.55 -5.43
CA LYS A 19 -6.58 9.31 -4.19
C LYS A 19 -8.07 9.51 -3.90
N GLU A 20 -8.84 9.91 -4.89
CA GLU A 20 -10.29 10.10 -4.79
C GLU A 20 -11.00 8.79 -4.41
N SER A 21 -10.69 7.70 -5.12
CA SER A 21 -11.22 6.37 -4.79
C SER A 21 -10.92 5.97 -3.35
N ARG A 22 -9.69 6.23 -2.86
CA ARG A 22 -9.35 5.98 -1.45
C ARG A 22 -10.17 6.83 -0.49
N MET A 23 -10.37 8.12 -0.78
CA MET A 23 -11.17 8.99 0.07
C MET A 23 -12.61 8.49 0.16
N ASN A 24 -13.21 8.12 -0.97
CA ASN A 24 -14.58 7.62 -1.01
C ASN A 24 -14.73 6.30 -0.24
N ILE A 25 -13.84 5.33 -0.48
CA ILE A 25 -13.83 4.06 0.25
C ILE A 25 -13.67 4.29 1.76
N CYS A 26 -12.78 5.20 2.16
CA CYS A 26 -12.60 5.52 3.58
C CYS A 26 -13.86 6.16 4.18
N ALA A 27 -14.50 7.09 3.47
CA ALA A 27 -15.74 7.70 3.92
C ALA A 27 -16.85 6.66 4.10
N ASP A 28 -17.00 5.74 3.14
CA ASP A 28 -17.98 4.66 3.19
C ASP A 28 -17.73 3.72 4.38
N ILE A 29 -16.47 3.31 4.59
CA ILE A 29 -16.10 2.45 5.72
C ILE A 29 -16.42 3.13 7.06
N LEU A 30 -16.08 4.41 7.21
CA LEU A 30 -16.36 5.16 8.44
C LEU A 30 -17.86 5.26 8.70
N ASN A 31 -18.65 5.61 7.67
CA ASN A 31 -20.09 5.66 7.79
C ASN A 31 -20.70 4.29 8.16
N ASN A 32 -20.17 3.21 7.61
CA ASN A 32 -20.62 1.85 7.94
C ASN A 32 -20.28 1.46 9.39
N ILE A 33 -19.11 1.87 9.90
CA ILE A 33 -18.72 1.66 11.30
C ILE A 33 -19.64 2.44 12.25
N ASP A 34 -19.97 3.69 11.91
CA ASP A 34 -20.87 4.53 12.72
C ASP A 34 -22.32 4.00 12.69
N THR A 35 -22.73 3.43 11.57
CA THR A 35 -24.10 2.90 11.37
C THR A 35 -24.30 1.52 12.00
N ASP A 36 -23.28 0.67 12.00
CA ASP A 36 -23.33 -0.69 12.56
C ASP A 36 -22.18 -0.93 13.56
N PRO A 37 -22.44 -0.76 14.88
CA PRO A 37 -21.46 -1.08 15.92
C PRO A 37 -20.99 -2.55 15.92
N GLY A 38 -21.76 -3.47 15.34
CA GLY A 38 -21.42 -4.89 15.21
C GLY A 38 -20.55 -5.22 14.00
N LEU A 39 -20.34 -4.26 13.09
CA LEU A 39 -19.60 -4.45 11.85
C LEU A 39 -18.18 -4.94 12.13
N LEU A 40 -17.47 -4.29 13.08
CA LEU A 40 -16.10 -4.66 13.41
C LEU A 40 -16.01 -6.10 13.91
N HIS A 41 -16.93 -6.51 14.78
CA HIS A 41 -16.97 -7.88 15.29
C HIS A 41 -17.20 -8.90 14.16
N THR A 42 -18.15 -8.61 13.27
CA THR A 42 -18.48 -9.46 12.12
C THR A 42 -17.28 -9.60 11.17
N VAL A 43 -16.65 -8.49 10.81
CA VAL A 43 -15.48 -8.48 9.91
C VAL A 43 -14.32 -9.27 10.51
N LEU A 44 -14.02 -9.07 11.79
CA LEU A 44 -12.93 -9.80 12.46
C LEU A 44 -13.18 -11.31 12.51
N ASN A 45 -14.42 -11.73 12.75
CA ASN A 45 -14.78 -13.16 12.76
C ASN A 45 -14.69 -13.83 11.38
N GLN A 46 -14.75 -13.05 10.31
CA GLN A 46 -14.65 -13.56 8.93
C GLN A 46 -13.19 -13.66 8.45
N LEU A 47 -12.21 -13.08 9.17
CA LEU A 47 -10.81 -13.16 8.78
C LEU A 47 -10.29 -14.59 8.94
N THR A 48 -9.83 -15.15 7.83
CA THR A 48 -9.23 -16.47 7.76
C THR A 48 -7.70 -16.38 7.83
N GLU A 49 -7.04 -17.50 8.14
CA GLU A 49 -5.58 -17.60 8.05
C GLU A 49 -5.06 -17.19 6.67
N ALA A 50 -5.77 -17.55 5.60
CA ALA A 50 -5.42 -17.17 4.23
C ALA A 50 -5.39 -15.65 4.03
N ASN A 51 -6.28 -14.89 4.69
CA ASN A 51 -6.25 -13.43 4.63
C ASN A 51 -4.99 -12.87 5.28
N PHE A 52 -4.60 -13.40 6.45
CA PHE A 52 -3.37 -12.99 7.13
C PHE A 52 -2.13 -13.36 6.34
N GLN A 53 -2.06 -14.59 5.83
CA GLN A 53 -0.96 -15.05 4.98
C GLN A 53 -0.80 -14.16 3.75
N HIS A 54 -1.90 -13.84 3.06
CA HIS A 54 -1.87 -12.96 1.90
C HIS A 54 -1.30 -11.58 2.25
N CYS A 55 -1.82 -10.94 3.30
CA CYS A 55 -1.34 -9.65 3.78
C CYS A 55 0.14 -9.69 4.17
N PHE A 56 0.57 -10.76 4.84
CA PHE A 56 1.95 -10.95 5.26
C PHE A 56 2.90 -11.12 4.06
N GLN A 57 2.51 -11.88 3.04
CA GLN A 57 3.31 -12.03 1.81
C GLN A 57 3.44 -10.69 1.07
N GLN A 58 2.35 -9.93 0.94
CA GLN A 58 2.39 -8.60 0.33
C GLN A 58 3.33 -7.65 1.10
N TRP A 59 3.28 -7.67 2.42
CA TRP A 59 4.20 -6.92 3.26
C TRP A 59 5.66 -7.38 3.07
N LYS A 60 5.91 -8.69 3.07
CA LYS A 60 7.24 -9.28 2.89
C LYS A 60 7.86 -8.86 1.55
N SER A 61 7.12 -8.98 0.45
CA SER A 61 7.62 -8.56 -0.88
C SER A 61 7.98 -7.08 -0.93
N ARG A 62 7.22 -6.21 -0.25
CA ARG A 62 7.55 -4.78 -0.14
C ARG A 62 8.84 -4.55 0.64
N MET A 63 9.06 -5.32 1.71
CA MET A 63 10.30 -5.24 2.50
C MET A 63 11.51 -5.73 1.71
N GLU A 64 11.36 -6.82 0.94
CA GLU A 64 12.39 -7.32 0.03
C GLU A 64 12.75 -6.28 -1.03
N TRP A 65 11.75 -5.68 -1.70
CA TRP A 65 11.99 -4.59 -2.65
C TRP A 65 12.69 -3.39 -2.03
N CYS A 66 12.33 -2.99 -0.81
CA CYS A 66 13.02 -1.90 -0.13
C CYS A 66 14.49 -2.25 0.14
N ARG A 67 14.78 -3.46 0.62
CA ARG A 67 16.14 -3.93 0.86
C ARG A 67 16.94 -3.89 -0.44
N ASP A 68 16.39 -4.46 -1.51
CA ASP A 68 17.07 -4.63 -2.80
C ASP A 68 17.31 -3.29 -3.50
N ARG A 69 16.41 -2.32 -3.30
CA ARG A 69 16.54 -0.93 -3.80
C ARG A 69 17.21 0.01 -2.80
N GLN A 70 17.76 -0.51 -1.70
CA GLN A 70 18.43 0.29 -0.66
C GLN A 70 17.58 1.45 -0.09
N GLY A 71 16.25 1.32 -0.13
CA GLY A 71 15.31 2.35 0.28
C GLY A 71 14.98 3.41 -0.77
N GLU A 72 15.37 3.20 -2.03
CA GLU A 72 14.95 4.06 -3.15
C GLU A 72 13.49 3.81 -3.55
N TYR A 73 12.83 4.91 -3.92
CA TYR A 73 11.45 4.97 -4.33
C TYR A 73 11.40 5.38 -5.82
N ILE A 74 10.75 4.59 -6.66
CA ILE A 74 10.72 4.83 -8.12
C ILE A 74 9.32 5.30 -8.52
N GLU A 75 9.22 6.56 -8.97
CA GLU A 75 8.13 7.01 -9.83
C GLU A 75 8.47 6.75 -11.29
N GLY A 76 7.49 6.30 -12.07
CA GLY A 76 7.26 6.87 -13.40
C GLY A 76 8.38 6.91 -14.44
N GLU A 77 9.48 6.16 -14.31
CA GLU A 77 10.42 6.07 -15.43
C GLU A 77 9.76 5.28 -16.57
N LYS A 78 9.14 6.02 -17.49
CA LYS A 78 9.28 5.68 -18.90
C LYS A 78 10.78 5.58 -19.11
N VAL A 79 11.28 4.35 -19.27
CA VAL A 79 12.59 4.11 -19.85
C VAL A 79 12.57 4.78 -21.21
N VAL A 80 12.98 6.04 -21.27
CA VAL A 80 13.43 6.65 -22.51
C VAL A 80 14.77 5.96 -22.73
N THR A 81 14.74 4.87 -23.48
CA THR A 81 15.93 4.40 -24.18
C THR A 81 16.46 5.62 -24.93
N VAL A 82 17.51 6.23 -24.38
CA VAL A 82 18.39 7.10 -25.14
C VAL A 82 18.90 6.20 -26.25
N ILE A 83 18.35 6.38 -27.45
CA ILE A 83 18.92 5.82 -28.67
C ILE A 83 20.34 6.38 -28.70
N GLY A 84 21.32 5.51 -28.49
CA GLY A 84 22.71 5.83 -28.72
C GLY A 84 22.84 6.30 -30.17
N ASN A 85 23.10 7.58 -30.34
CA ASN A 85 23.67 8.12 -31.57
C ASN A 85 25.18 8.21 -31.33
N GLU A 86 25.90 7.17 -31.72
CA GLU A 86 27.23 7.25 -32.33
C GLU A 86 27.32 6.20 -33.43
#